data_AF-Q4SL37-F1
#
_entry.id   AF-Q4SL37-F1
#
_cell.length_a   1.000
_cell.length_b   1.000
_cell.length_c   1.000
_cell.angle_alpha   90.00
_cell.angle_beta   90.00
_cell.angle_gamma   90.00
#
_symmetry.space_group_name_H-M   'P 1'
#
loop_
_entity.id
_entity.type
_entity.pdbx_description
1 polymer ?
#
loop_
_entity_poly.entity_id
_entity_poly.type
_entity_poly.pdbx_seq_one_letter_code
_entity_poly.pdbx_strand_id
1 'polypeptide(L)'
;MDKCEDGDCNKRRVNPDKAGRKKGKLRYVANVFPHKGYIWNYGAIPQTWEDPSHKDGDTGCCGDNDPIDVCEIGSRVCSRGEVIKVKVLGILAMIDEGETDWKVIAIDVNDPEAKDLNNISDVKRLKPGYLEATVDWFKWYKVPDGKPKNEFAFNEEFKDKDFAIEVIKSTHNFWKDLISQNSSA
;
A
#
# COMPACT_ATOMS: atom_id res chain seq x y z
N MET A 1 -1.82 3.87 3.74
CA MET A 1 -2.61 4.75 4.63
C MET A 1 -1.88 6.08 4.60
N ASP A 2 -2.46 7.23 4.24
CA ASP A 2 -1.64 8.45 4.10
C ASP A 2 -1.14 8.91 5.48
N LYS A 3 0.18 8.88 5.70
CA LYS A 3 0.85 9.23 6.97
C LYS A 3 0.25 10.45 7.64
N CYS A 4 -0.14 10.28 8.90
CA CYS A 4 -0.50 11.39 9.77
C CYS A 4 0.77 12.11 10.22
N GLU A 5 0.98 13.36 9.77
CA GLU A 5 2.13 14.19 10.18
C GLU A 5 2.19 14.41 11.71
N ASP A 6 1.09 14.18 12.43
CA ASP A 6 0.97 14.45 13.87
C ASP A 6 1.32 13.28 14.81
N GLY A 7 1.73 12.11 14.29
CA GLY A 7 2.19 10.97 15.12
C GLY A 7 1.16 10.42 16.15
N ASP A 8 -0.12 10.81 16.05
CA ASP A 8 -1.18 10.53 17.04
C ASP A 8 -1.96 9.22 16.79
N CYS A 9 -1.78 8.58 15.62
CA CYS A 9 -2.49 7.34 15.31
C CYS A 9 -1.95 6.13 16.12
N ASN A 10 -0.66 6.10 16.45
CA ASN A 10 -0.02 4.97 17.15
C ASN A 10 -0.14 5.03 18.70
N LYS A 11 -0.89 5.98 19.27
CA LYS A 11 -0.93 6.23 20.73
C LYS A 11 -2.26 5.90 21.41
N ARG A 12 -3.18 5.20 20.72
CA ARG A 12 -4.55 4.99 21.20
C ARG A 12 -4.82 3.51 21.51
N ARG A 13 -5.68 3.25 22.50
CA ARG A 13 -6.12 1.89 22.91
C ARG A 13 -6.79 1.09 21.78
N VAL A 14 -7.31 1.78 20.78
CA VAL A 14 -7.84 1.25 19.52
C VAL A 14 -7.32 2.14 18.39
N ASN A 15 -7.18 1.58 17.19
CA ASN A 15 -6.65 2.27 16.01
C ASN A 15 -7.79 2.61 15.04
N PRO A 16 -8.59 3.69 15.27
CA PRO A 16 -9.66 4.08 14.37
C PRO A 16 -9.11 4.76 13.12
N ASP A 17 -9.74 4.49 11.98
CA ASP A 17 -9.47 5.21 10.74
C ASP A 17 -9.73 6.70 10.91
N LYS A 18 -8.75 7.53 10.55
CA LYS A 18 -8.84 8.99 10.56
C LYS A 18 -8.33 9.57 9.26
N ALA A 19 -8.94 10.68 8.85
CA ALA A 19 -8.39 11.47 7.76
C ALA A 19 -7.03 12.05 8.18
N GLY A 20 -6.02 11.85 7.33
CA GLY A 20 -4.71 12.46 7.50
C GLY A 20 -4.83 13.99 7.58
N ARG A 21 -3.95 14.60 8.37
CA ARG A 21 -3.83 16.05 8.46
C ARG A 21 -2.48 16.49 7.94
N LYS A 22 -2.47 17.65 7.26
CA LYS A 22 -1.26 18.34 6.80
C LYS A 22 -1.36 19.79 7.23
N LYS A 23 -0.38 20.27 8.01
CA LYS A 23 -0.39 21.64 8.60
C LYS A 23 -1.72 21.99 9.30
N GLY A 24 -2.26 21.05 10.09
CA GLY A 24 -3.50 21.22 10.86
C GLY A 24 -4.81 21.19 10.04
N LYS A 25 -4.74 21.02 8.71
CA LYS A 25 -5.90 20.89 7.82
C LYS A 25 -6.07 19.45 7.35
N LEU A 26 -7.29 19.10 6.92
CA LEU A 26 -7.54 17.82 6.26
C LEU A 26 -6.67 17.71 5.00
N ARG A 27 -5.98 16.57 4.85
CA ARG A 27 -5.19 16.25 3.66
C ARG A 27 -6.11 15.62 2.61
N TYR A 28 -6.00 16.10 1.38
CA TYR A 28 -6.65 15.54 0.20
C TYR A 28 -5.59 15.34 -0.88
N VAL A 29 -5.57 14.17 -1.50
CA VAL A 29 -4.69 13.91 -2.66
C VAL A 29 -5.23 14.66 -3.87
N ALA A 30 -4.34 15.34 -4.60
CA ALA A 30 -4.69 16.08 -5.81
C ALA A 30 -5.07 15.13 -6.97
N ASN A 31 -5.88 15.62 -7.90
CA ASN A 31 -6.09 14.93 -9.17
C ASN A 31 -4.88 15.18 -10.06
N VAL A 32 -4.18 14.12 -10.47
CA VAL A 32 -3.09 14.18 -11.45
C VAL A 32 -3.63 13.58 -12.74
N PHE A 33 -3.75 14.40 -13.80
CA PHE A 33 -4.29 13.95 -15.07
C PHE A 33 -3.55 12.70 -15.58
N PRO A 34 -4.26 11.65 -16.05
CA PRO A 34 -5.71 11.57 -16.30
C PRO A 34 -6.55 11.07 -15.11
N HIS A 35 -5.94 10.89 -13.95
CA HIS A 35 -6.54 10.23 -12.79
C HIS A 35 -7.39 11.19 -11.93
N LYS A 36 -8.41 10.61 -11.27
CA LYS A 36 -9.28 11.30 -10.31
C LYS A 36 -9.21 10.60 -8.95
N GLY A 37 -8.63 11.26 -7.96
CA GLY A 37 -8.38 10.67 -6.65
C GLY A 37 -7.55 9.39 -6.72
N TYR A 38 -7.77 8.47 -5.78
CA TYR A 38 -7.25 7.10 -5.85
C TYR A 38 -7.97 6.33 -6.96
N ILE A 39 -7.20 5.57 -7.74
CA ILE A 39 -7.73 4.78 -8.86
C ILE A 39 -8.02 3.30 -8.48
N TRP A 40 -7.98 3.01 -7.17
CA TRP A 40 -8.30 1.74 -6.51
C TRP A 40 -9.14 1.98 -5.26
N ASN A 41 -9.68 0.89 -4.71
CA ASN A 41 -9.95 0.86 -3.28
C ASN A 41 -8.60 0.72 -2.55
N TYR A 42 -8.26 1.70 -1.73
CA TYR A 42 -6.96 1.76 -1.06
C TYR A 42 -7.10 1.51 0.45
N GLY A 43 -6.22 0.67 0.99
CA GLY A 43 -6.22 0.32 2.41
C GLY A 43 -4.91 -0.35 2.82
N ALA A 44 -4.97 -1.18 3.85
CA ALA A 44 -3.82 -1.94 4.33
C ALA A 44 -4.22 -3.35 4.79
N ILE A 45 -3.25 -4.25 4.89
CA ILE A 45 -3.46 -5.60 5.44
C ILE A 45 -3.27 -5.54 6.96
N PRO A 46 -4.28 -5.89 7.78
CA PRO A 46 -4.14 -5.86 9.23
C PRO A 46 -3.08 -6.87 9.69
N GLN A 47 -2.52 -6.62 10.88
CA GLN A 47 -1.47 -7.47 11.47
C GLN A 47 -0.19 -7.55 10.64
N THR A 48 0.12 -6.50 9.89
CA THR A 48 1.42 -6.32 9.23
C THR A 48 2.04 -5.02 9.71
N TRP A 49 3.35 -4.90 9.57
CA TRP A 49 4.09 -3.69 9.91
C TRP A 49 5.36 -3.62 9.07
N GLU A 50 5.57 -2.49 8.41
CA GLU A 50 6.83 -2.15 7.75
C GLU A 50 7.78 -1.55 8.79
N ASP A 51 8.65 -2.39 9.36
CA ASP A 51 9.52 -2.03 10.48
C ASP A 51 10.53 -0.91 10.08
N PRO A 52 10.48 0.27 10.71
CA PRO A 52 11.37 1.40 10.40
C PRO A 52 12.81 1.18 10.87
N SER A 53 13.08 0.13 11.65
CA SER A 53 14.43 -0.29 12.04
C SER A 53 15.02 -1.34 11.10
N HIS A 54 14.21 -1.96 10.25
CA HIS A 54 14.64 -2.96 9.29
C HIS A 54 14.96 -2.31 7.94
N LYS A 55 16.20 -2.50 7.46
CA LYS A 55 16.60 -2.10 6.11
C LYS A 55 16.26 -3.22 5.12
N ASP A 56 15.29 -2.96 4.26
CA ASP A 56 14.85 -3.90 3.23
C ASP A 56 15.94 -4.10 2.16
N GLY A 57 16.14 -5.37 1.76
CA GLY A 57 17.24 -5.76 0.87
C GLY A 57 17.05 -5.35 -0.58
N ASP A 58 15.79 -5.20 -1.03
CA ASP A 58 15.45 -4.93 -2.42
C ASP A 58 15.38 -3.42 -2.71
N THR A 59 14.82 -2.66 -1.78
CA THR A 59 14.69 -1.20 -1.86
C THR A 59 15.89 -0.47 -1.28
N GLY A 60 16.62 -1.09 -0.34
CA GLY A 60 17.74 -0.44 0.35
C GLY A 60 17.32 0.66 1.31
N CYS A 61 16.04 0.74 1.67
CA CYS A 61 15.43 1.71 2.58
C CYS A 61 14.89 1.02 3.84
N CYS A 62 14.53 1.80 4.86
CA CYS A 62 13.82 1.28 6.02
C CYS A 62 12.30 1.36 5.83
N GLY A 63 11.53 0.50 6.49
CA GLY A 63 10.07 0.50 6.44
C GLY A 63 9.43 1.82 6.86
N ASP A 64 8.25 2.10 6.31
CA ASP A 64 7.55 3.37 6.49
C ASP A 64 6.82 3.51 7.85
N ASN A 65 6.91 2.48 8.71
CA ASN A 65 6.29 2.40 10.03
C ASN A 65 4.76 2.21 10.05
N ASP A 66 4.13 1.87 8.92
CA ASP A 66 2.70 1.58 8.80
C ASP A 66 2.46 0.09 8.45
N PRO A 67 1.21 -0.42 8.52
CA PRO A 67 0.86 -1.71 7.96
C PRO A 67 1.01 -1.70 6.43
N ILE A 68 1.34 -2.84 5.84
CA ILE A 68 1.57 -2.95 4.39
C ILE A 68 0.33 -2.51 3.59
N ASP A 69 0.56 -1.68 2.58
CA ASP A 69 -0.50 -1.06 1.81
C ASP A 69 -1.08 -2.00 0.73
N VAL A 70 -2.37 -1.85 0.43
CA VAL A 70 -3.06 -2.62 -0.60
C VAL A 70 -3.88 -1.73 -1.54
N CYS A 71 -3.73 -2.02 -2.84
CA CYS A 71 -4.57 -1.53 -3.92
C CYS A 71 -5.49 -2.67 -4.36
N GLU A 72 -6.78 -2.56 -4.03
CA GLU A 72 -7.79 -3.52 -4.46
C GLU A 72 -8.42 -3.05 -5.78
N ILE A 73 -8.37 -3.93 -6.80
CA ILE A 73 -8.58 -3.59 -8.22
C ILE A 73 -9.95 -4.01 -8.76
N GLY A 74 -10.85 -4.44 -7.90
CA GLY A 74 -12.20 -4.87 -8.23
C GLY A 74 -13.09 -3.73 -8.70
N SER A 75 -14.23 -4.10 -9.27
CA SER A 75 -15.20 -3.21 -9.89
C SER A 75 -16.04 -2.42 -8.88
N ARG A 76 -16.20 -2.94 -7.65
CA ARG A 76 -17.01 -2.35 -6.59
C ARG A 76 -16.23 -1.26 -5.87
N VAL A 77 -16.83 -0.09 -5.66
CA VAL A 77 -16.27 0.93 -4.75
C VAL A 77 -16.59 0.55 -3.30
N CYS A 78 -15.55 0.34 -2.48
CA CYS A 78 -15.68 -0.03 -1.07
C CYS A 78 -15.99 1.18 -0.17
N SER A 79 -16.63 0.91 0.97
CA SER A 79 -16.81 1.92 2.01
C SER A 79 -15.56 2.03 2.88
N ARG A 80 -15.26 3.22 3.40
CA ARG A 80 -14.14 3.39 4.35
C ARG A 80 -14.36 2.55 5.61
N GLY A 81 -13.33 1.84 6.05
CA GLY A 81 -13.39 0.94 7.21
C GLY A 81 -14.01 -0.43 6.91
N GLU A 82 -14.35 -0.71 5.65
CA GLU A 82 -14.83 -2.02 5.24
C GLU A 82 -13.71 -3.06 5.28
N VAL A 83 -14.01 -4.25 5.82
CA VAL A 83 -13.07 -5.38 5.86
C VAL A 83 -13.53 -6.42 4.84
N ILE A 84 -12.74 -6.60 3.79
CA ILE A 84 -13.04 -7.51 2.68
C ILE A 84 -12.00 -8.62 2.58
N LYS A 85 -12.38 -9.75 1.97
CA LYS A 85 -11.45 -10.82 1.63
C LYS A 85 -10.92 -10.57 0.22
N VAL A 86 -9.61 -10.57 0.08
CA VAL A 86 -8.96 -10.34 -1.20
C VAL A 86 -8.04 -11.48 -1.57
N LYS A 87 -7.80 -11.65 -2.87
CA LYS A 87 -6.76 -12.51 -3.44
C LYS A 87 -5.60 -11.64 -3.90
N VAL A 88 -4.41 -11.94 -3.39
CA VAL A 88 -3.15 -11.28 -3.77
C VAL A 88 -2.75 -11.71 -5.19
N LEU A 89 -2.35 -10.74 -6.00
CA LEU A 89 -1.97 -10.92 -7.41
C LEU A 89 -0.50 -10.59 -7.65
N GLY A 90 0.04 -9.60 -6.93
CA GLY A 90 1.43 -9.17 -7.04
C GLY A 90 1.72 -7.98 -6.11
N ILE A 91 2.88 -7.34 -6.28
CA ILE A 91 3.30 -6.23 -5.42
C ILE A 91 4.24 -5.27 -6.17
N LEU A 92 4.21 -3.99 -5.80
CA LEU A 92 5.10 -2.94 -6.31
C LEU A 92 5.98 -2.41 -5.16
N ALA A 93 7.27 -2.28 -5.44
CA ALA A 93 8.27 -1.79 -4.48
C ALA A 93 8.44 -0.27 -4.59
N MET A 94 7.56 0.52 -3.96
CA MET A 94 7.70 1.97 -3.95
C MET A 94 8.71 2.41 -2.89
N ILE A 95 9.47 3.45 -3.20
CA ILE A 95 10.32 4.18 -2.26
C ILE A 95 9.68 5.55 -2.06
N ASP A 96 9.01 5.74 -0.92
CA ASP A 96 8.28 6.96 -0.57
C ASP A 96 9.14 7.86 0.29
N GLU A 97 9.64 8.97 -0.26
CA GLU A 97 10.48 9.93 0.49
C GLU A 97 11.68 9.29 1.23
N GLY A 98 12.22 8.18 0.69
CA GLY A 98 13.36 7.44 1.25
C GLY A 98 12.99 6.27 2.16
N GLU A 99 11.71 5.93 2.27
CA GLU A 99 11.20 4.78 3.04
C GLU A 99 10.68 3.69 2.10
N THR A 100 10.84 2.44 2.49
CA THR A 100 10.23 1.28 1.85
C THR A 100 8.72 1.35 2.08
N ASP A 101 7.94 1.28 1.01
CA ASP A 101 6.49 1.42 1.07
C ASP A 101 5.84 0.48 0.04
N TRP A 102 5.61 -0.78 0.44
CA TRP A 102 5.15 -1.82 -0.48
C TRP A 102 3.67 -1.67 -0.83
N LYS A 103 3.34 -1.78 -2.13
CA LYS A 103 1.96 -1.69 -2.62
C LYS A 103 1.49 -3.05 -3.14
N VAL A 104 0.74 -3.77 -2.32
CA VAL A 104 0.13 -5.05 -2.72
C VAL A 104 -0.97 -4.81 -3.74
N ILE A 105 -0.98 -5.56 -4.82
CA ILE A 105 -2.07 -5.60 -5.80
C ILE A 105 -2.96 -6.80 -5.48
N ALA A 106 -4.23 -6.55 -5.21
CA ALA A 106 -5.19 -7.57 -4.83
C ALA A 106 -6.56 -7.34 -5.47
N ILE A 107 -7.43 -8.35 -5.43
CA ILE A 107 -8.82 -8.25 -5.90
C ILE A 107 -9.77 -8.91 -4.90
N ASP A 108 -10.95 -8.34 -4.66
CA ASP A 108 -12.01 -8.96 -3.86
C ASP A 108 -12.30 -10.37 -4.41
N VAL A 109 -12.33 -11.37 -3.54
CA VAL A 109 -12.62 -12.76 -3.91
C VAL A 109 -14.02 -12.94 -4.51
N ASN A 110 -14.93 -11.98 -4.28
CA ASN A 110 -16.29 -11.97 -4.81
C ASN A 110 -16.43 -11.17 -6.10
N ASP A 111 -15.37 -10.51 -6.58
CA ASP A 111 -15.42 -9.78 -7.84
C ASP A 111 -15.61 -10.76 -9.03
N PRO A 112 -16.47 -10.45 -10.02
CA PRO A 112 -16.69 -11.32 -11.18
C PRO A 112 -15.41 -11.69 -11.96
N GLU A 113 -14.41 -10.81 -11.99
CA GLU A 113 -13.12 -11.02 -12.67
C GLU A 113 -12.11 -11.78 -11.79
N ALA A 114 -12.39 -11.96 -10.49
CA ALA A 114 -11.45 -12.60 -9.57
C ALA A 114 -11.04 -13.99 -10.05
N LYS A 115 -11.95 -14.79 -10.64
CA LYS A 115 -11.62 -16.12 -11.17
C LYS A 115 -10.55 -16.11 -12.27
N ASP A 116 -10.49 -15.02 -13.06
CA ASP A 116 -9.63 -14.88 -14.23
C ASP A 116 -8.28 -14.22 -13.89
N LEU A 117 -8.18 -13.56 -12.72
CA LEU A 117 -6.99 -12.88 -12.23
C LEU A 117 -6.35 -13.71 -11.12
N ASN A 118 -5.26 -14.43 -11.41
CA ASN A 118 -4.60 -15.32 -10.44
C ASN A 118 -3.13 -14.96 -10.17
N ASN A 119 -2.52 -14.18 -11.06
CA ASN A 119 -1.18 -13.63 -10.91
C ASN A 119 -1.13 -12.22 -11.56
N ILE A 120 -0.07 -11.46 -11.31
CA ILE A 120 0.11 -10.11 -11.84
C ILE A 120 0.15 -10.07 -13.36
N SER A 121 0.63 -11.14 -14.00
CA SER A 121 0.63 -11.30 -15.45
C SER A 121 -0.79 -11.34 -16.03
N ASP A 122 -1.78 -11.84 -15.30
CA ASP A 122 -3.18 -11.79 -15.72
C ASP A 122 -3.72 -10.36 -15.70
N VAL A 123 -3.33 -9.55 -14.71
CA VAL A 123 -3.68 -8.11 -14.67
C VAL A 123 -3.12 -7.41 -15.91
N LYS A 124 -1.83 -7.63 -16.22
CA LYS A 124 -1.20 -7.06 -17.42
C LYS A 124 -1.92 -7.46 -18.71
N ARG A 125 -2.38 -8.71 -18.81
CA ARG A 125 -3.04 -9.26 -20.00
C ARG A 125 -4.49 -8.82 -20.14
N LEU A 126 -5.25 -8.80 -19.04
CA LEU A 126 -6.70 -8.57 -19.04
C LEU A 126 -7.07 -7.11 -18.79
N LYS A 127 -6.18 -6.33 -18.17
CA LYS A 127 -6.33 -4.90 -17.89
C LYS A 127 -5.13 -4.12 -18.45
N PRO A 128 -4.95 -4.07 -19.79
CA PRO A 128 -3.81 -3.40 -20.40
C PRO A 128 -3.74 -1.92 -20.02
N GLY A 129 -2.57 -1.45 -19.61
CA GLY A 129 -2.34 -0.06 -19.17
C GLY A 129 -2.63 0.18 -17.68
N TYR A 130 -3.21 -0.78 -16.97
CA TYR A 130 -3.61 -0.60 -15.57
C TYR A 130 -2.41 -0.53 -14.62
N LEU A 131 -1.44 -1.44 -14.79
CA LEU A 131 -0.23 -1.47 -13.97
C LEU A 131 0.67 -0.25 -14.25
N GLU A 132 0.73 0.19 -15.50
CA GLU A 132 1.42 1.40 -15.91
C GLU A 132 0.78 2.64 -15.26
N ALA A 133 -0.56 2.73 -15.28
CA ALA A 133 -1.29 3.77 -14.57
C ALA A 133 -1.07 3.72 -13.05
N THR A 134 -0.89 2.53 -12.46
CA THR A 134 -0.53 2.38 -11.05
C THR A 134 0.82 3.01 -10.72
N VAL A 135 1.84 2.69 -11.51
CA VAL A 135 3.18 3.27 -11.34
C VAL A 135 3.12 4.78 -11.51
N ASP A 136 2.43 5.27 -12.55
CA ASP A 136 2.30 6.71 -12.79
C ASP A 136 1.59 7.41 -11.63
N TRP A 137 0.51 6.85 -11.09
CA TRP A 137 -0.17 7.46 -9.95
C TRP A 137 0.77 7.63 -8.76
N PHE A 138 1.45 6.55 -8.35
CA PHE A 138 2.36 6.57 -7.20
C PHE A 138 3.61 7.42 -7.45
N LYS A 139 4.10 7.49 -8.69
CA LYS A 139 5.24 8.34 -9.07
C LYS A 139 4.93 9.82 -8.93
N TRP A 140 3.70 10.23 -9.22
CA TRP A 140 3.35 11.65 -9.41
C TRP A 140 2.44 12.25 -8.34
N TYR A 141 1.73 11.46 -7.51
CA TYR A 141 0.64 11.97 -6.65
C TYR A 141 1.05 13.06 -5.65
N LYS A 142 2.31 13.10 -5.20
CA LYS A 142 2.84 14.13 -4.29
C LYS A 142 3.50 15.32 -5.00
N VAL A 143 3.66 15.29 -6.32
CA VAL A 143 4.26 16.42 -7.08
C VAL A 143 3.44 17.71 -6.94
N PRO A 144 2.08 17.69 -7.02
CA PRO A 144 1.26 18.88 -6.75
C PRO A 144 1.45 19.45 -5.33
N ASP A 145 1.90 18.62 -4.40
CA ASP A 145 2.20 18.98 -3.01
C ASP A 145 3.62 19.57 -2.84
N GLY A 146 4.36 19.76 -3.94
CA GLY A 146 5.74 20.28 -3.95
C GLY A 146 6.80 19.26 -3.56
N LYS A 147 6.46 17.96 -3.53
CA LYS A 147 7.40 16.87 -3.24
C LYS A 147 8.04 16.36 -4.55
N PRO A 148 9.22 15.70 -4.47
CA PRO A 148 9.78 15.00 -5.61
C PRO A 148 8.88 13.85 -6.07
N LYS A 149 9.19 13.30 -7.24
CA LYS A 149 8.59 12.04 -7.69
C LYS A 149 9.08 10.90 -6.80
N ASN A 150 8.22 9.93 -6.56
CA ASN A 150 8.63 8.70 -5.89
C ASN A 150 9.46 7.81 -6.82
N GLU A 151 10.32 7.01 -6.22
CA GLU A 151 11.17 6.04 -6.89
C GLU A 151 10.65 4.62 -6.64
N PHE A 152 11.17 3.65 -7.38
CA PHE A 152 10.77 2.26 -7.25
C PHE A 152 11.98 1.34 -7.37
N ALA A 153 12.00 0.26 -6.59
CA ALA A 153 12.95 -0.81 -6.83
C ALA A 153 12.58 -1.59 -8.11
N PHE A 154 13.45 -2.53 -8.51
CA PHE A 154 13.25 -3.42 -9.66
C PHE A 154 12.91 -2.71 -10.99
N ASN A 155 13.36 -1.47 -11.18
CA ASN A 155 13.03 -0.67 -12.37
C ASN A 155 11.50 -0.57 -12.61
N GLU A 156 10.71 -0.34 -11.55
CA GLU A 156 9.25 -0.16 -11.63
C GLU A 156 8.49 -1.45 -12.01
N GLU A 157 9.14 -2.61 -11.95
CA GLU A 157 8.51 -3.89 -12.24
C GLU A 157 7.68 -4.39 -11.06
N PHE A 158 6.45 -4.82 -11.34
CA PHE A 158 5.65 -5.55 -10.36
C PHE A 158 6.20 -6.96 -10.17
N LYS A 159 6.39 -7.36 -8.91
CA LYS A 159 6.69 -8.75 -8.57
C LYS A 159 5.40 -9.56 -8.50
N ASP A 160 5.55 -10.87 -8.73
CA ASP A 160 4.43 -11.79 -8.80
C ASP A 160 3.79 -12.05 -7.43
N LYS A 161 2.71 -12.84 -7.46
CA LYS A 161 1.97 -13.25 -6.28
C LYS A 161 2.85 -13.92 -5.22
N ASP A 162 3.78 -14.79 -5.62
CA ASP A 162 4.55 -15.57 -4.66
C ASP A 162 5.54 -14.68 -3.91
N PHE A 163 6.20 -13.77 -4.62
CA PHE A 163 7.01 -12.73 -4.00
C PHE A 163 6.19 -11.84 -3.06
N ALA A 164 5.01 -11.40 -3.49
CA ALA A 164 4.12 -10.58 -2.67
C ALA A 164 3.73 -11.28 -1.35
N ILE A 165 3.46 -12.59 -1.40
CA ILE A 165 3.13 -13.37 -0.21
C ILE A 165 4.31 -13.45 0.76
N GLU A 166 5.55 -13.57 0.27
CA GLU A 166 6.72 -13.56 1.14
C GLU A 166 6.94 -12.20 1.82
N VAL A 167 6.73 -11.08 1.11
CA VAL A 167 6.78 -9.73 1.72
C VAL A 167 5.70 -9.57 2.80
N ILE A 168 4.46 -10.02 2.53
CA ILE A 168 3.36 -9.98 3.50
C ILE A 168 3.68 -10.84 4.75
N LYS A 169 4.28 -12.02 4.56
CA LYS A 169 4.71 -12.85 5.70
C LYS A 169 5.81 -12.17 6.52
N SER A 170 6.76 -11.51 5.85
CA SER A 170 7.85 -10.78 6.51
C SER A 170 7.28 -9.65 7.39
N THR A 171 6.44 -8.79 6.81
CA THR A 171 5.78 -7.69 7.55
C THR A 171 4.84 -8.18 8.64
N HIS A 172 4.21 -9.34 8.47
CA HIS A 172 3.43 -9.98 9.55
C HIS A 172 4.32 -10.47 10.71
N ASN A 173 5.53 -10.95 10.42
CA ASN A 173 6.47 -11.34 11.47
C ASN A 173 7.00 -10.12 12.23
N PHE A 174 7.32 -9.02 11.54
CA PHE A 174 7.66 -7.75 12.20
C PHE A 174 6.53 -7.25 13.10
N TRP A 175 5.28 -7.36 12.64
CA TRP A 175 4.12 -7.03 13.49
C TRP A 175 4.02 -7.94 14.73
N LYS A 176 4.27 -9.25 14.60
CA LYS A 176 4.30 -10.18 15.75
C LYS A 176 5.37 -9.78 16.76
N ASP A 177 6.54 -9.41 16.28
CA ASP A 177 7.64 -8.95 17.13
C ASP A 177 7.25 -7.65 17.84
N LEU A 178 6.67 -6.69 17.14
CA LEU A 178 6.13 -5.44 17.70
C LEU A 178 5.12 -5.68 18.84
N ILE A 179 4.15 -6.58 18.63
CA ILE A 179 3.12 -6.84 19.66
C ILE A 179 3.63 -7.70 20.83
N SER A 180 4.62 -8.56 20.60
CA SER A 180 5.21 -9.41 21.64
C SER A 180 6.11 -8.62 22.59
N GLN A 181 6.86 -7.64 22.08
CA GLN A 181 7.65 -6.71 22.88
C GLN A 181 6.76 -5.88 23.83
N ASN A 182 5.58 -5.49 23.36
CA ASN A 182 4.58 -4.76 24.17
C ASN A 182 3.86 -5.62 25.22
N SER A 183 3.88 -6.95 25.08
CA SER A 183 3.27 -7.87 26.06
C SER A 183 4.17 -8.19 27.25
N SER A 184 5.43 -7.73 27.20
CA SER A 184 6.46 -7.97 28.22
C SER A 184 6.68 -6.78 29.17
N ALA A 185 5.78 -5.78 29.13
CA ALA A 185 5.84 -4.54 29.91
C ALA A 185 4.64 -4.39 30.85
#